data_AF-A0A552UZX4-F1
#
_entry.id   AF-A0A552UZX4-F1
#
_cell.length_a   1.000
_cell.length_b   1.000
_cell.length_c   1.000
_cell.angle_alpha   90.00
_cell.angle_beta   90.00
_cell.angle_gamma   90.00
#
_symmetry.space_group_name_H-M   'P 1'
#
loop_
_entity.id
_entity.type
_entity.pdbx_description
1 polymer ?
#
loop_
_entity_poly.entity_id
_entity_poly.type
_entity_poly.pdbx_seq_one_letter_code
_entity_poly.pdbx_strand_id
1 'polypeptide(L)'
;MLKGKSVIELTDVRTNTKEIYEDENLITNAVPDILRLNPSGLMYPIHQSGEVEYKDEIFPIANKLYGGILLYENRLEEDRDKIIPPSDNPIIGYASNNVNSTDNPLRGSANLTESIPLENGYKFVWDFSTSQANGRISSLALTHYKAGRFYYGNNFNRNACLLLNRTYYDVSKDIQRAYIGMVEGNPKDNTFISLWPRENKTLDIVKFKEAYSSIGLTDSVLGPRFQEMEKITIDLTEYYGDFYYWYDGGFYDGKDGYWYGFLTKSNYNSGLIRRVKIKKDDYSTQVDQWDLNDIRLYDLGSYPSEDSSSVYRSIGSVIKDGYIYAINRDRNRIYKININNPVDISFMELGFKSDFTEGSSTYSYMYQWGDHILGYDFTITKDGRIIKNYGKDYSGASFRYIRTPTIEIGPFRIGYGSNSGTLYKCLYLHTPYLGTINNLSSPILKTADKTMKITYTLTEEE
;
A
#
# COMPACT_ATOMS: atom_id res chain seq x y z
N MET A 1 -11.38 27.55 -8.44
CA MET A 1 -10.42 26.53 -7.92
C MET A 1 -10.80 26.21 -6.49
N LEU A 2 -10.53 25.02 -5.93
CA LEU A 2 -10.81 24.81 -4.49
C LEU A 2 -9.80 25.60 -3.65
N LYS A 3 -10.28 26.28 -2.61
CA LYS A 3 -9.48 26.90 -1.56
C LYS A 3 -9.97 26.40 -0.22
N GLY A 4 -9.06 26.18 0.72
CA GLY A 4 -9.49 25.88 2.07
C GLY A 4 -8.66 26.55 3.14
N LYS A 5 -9.28 26.57 4.31
CA LYS A 5 -8.82 27.27 5.51
C LYS A 5 -9.08 26.37 6.70
N SER A 6 -8.09 26.22 7.56
CA SER A 6 -8.22 25.53 8.84
C SER A 6 -8.15 26.53 9.98
N VAL A 7 -8.96 26.29 11.01
CA VAL A 7 -8.92 26.98 12.29
C VAL A 7 -8.80 25.92 13.39
N ILE A 8 -7.71 25.97 14.15
CA ILE A 8 -7.49 25.11 15.32
C ILE A 8 -7.73 25.95 16.57
N GLU A 9 -8.64 25.51 17.42
CA GLU A 9 -8.89 26.08 18.74
C GLU A 9 -8.42 25.10 19.82
N LEU A 10 -7.41 25.48 20.61
CA LEU A 10 -7.03 24.77 21.83
C LEU A 10 -7.67 25.45 23.03
N THR A 11 -8.45 24.72 23.82
CA THR A 11 -9.10 25.26 25.03
C THR A 11 -8.53 24.60 26.28
N ASP A 12 -7.92 25.39 27.16
CA ASP A 12 -7.47 24.93 28.48
C ASP A 12 -8.67 24.62 29.38
N VAL A 13 -8.74 23.39 29.90
CA VAL A 13 -9.92 22.91 30.65
C VAL A 13 -10.01 23.47 32.07
N ARG A 14 -8.96 24.11 32.59
CA ARG A 14 -8.92 24.69 33.94
C ARG A 14 -9.29 26.18 33.93
N THR A 15 -8.84 26.89 32.90
CA THR A 15 -8.97 28.34 32.78
C THR A 15 -10.02 28.77 31.76
N ASN A 16 -10.44 27.87 30.87
CA ASN A 16 -11.24 28.15 29.67
C ASN A 16 -10.57 29.14 28.68
N THR A 17 -9.26 29.34 28.79
CA THR A 17 -8.50 30.17 27.85
C THR A 17 -8.39 29.46 26.50
N LYS A 18 -8.58 30.21 25.41
CA LYS A 18 -8.53 29.71 24.03
C LYS A 18 -7.30 30.23 23.30
N GLU A 19 -6.60 29.33 22.62
CA GLU A 19 -5.58 29.65 21.62
C GLU A 19 -6.14 29.30 20.25
N ILE A 20 -6.06 30.24 19.30
CA ILE A 20 -6.62 30.09 17.95
C ILE A 20 -5.49 30.20 16.92
N TYR A 21 -5.42 29.23 16.02
CA TYR A 21 -4.45 29.16 14.95
C TYR A 21 -5.16 29.02 13.62
N GLU A 22 -4.80 29.84 12.64
CA GLU A 22 -5.44 29.85 11.32
C GLU A 22 -4.39 29.77 10.22
N ASP A 23 -4.62 28.92 9.23
CA ASP A 23 -3.75 28.76 8.07
C ASP A 23 -4.57 28.32 6.84
N GLU A 24 -4.02 28.56 5.64
CA GLU A 24 -4.61 28.17 4.36
C GLU A 24 -3.94 26.89 3.81
N ASN A 25 -4.57 26.22 2.86
CA ASN A 25 -4.03 24.97 2.32
C ASN A 25 -3.71 25.02 0.83
N LEU A 26 -2.78 24.15 0.45
CA LEU A 26 -2.59 23.67 -0.92
C LEU A 26 -3.59 22.54 -1.20
N ILE A 27 -4.27 22.57 -2.34
CA ILE A 27 -5.05 21.43 -2.85
C ILE A 27 -4.12 20.56 -3.68
N THR A 28 -4.07 19.26 -3.38
CA THR A 28 -3.25 18.32 -4.15
C THR A 28 -4.03 17.74 -5.33
N ASN A 29 -3.34 16.99 -6.17
CA ASN A 29 -3.94 16.27 -7.28
C ASN A 29 -4.67 14.99 -6.86
N ALA A 30 -4.65 14.58 -5.58
CA ALA A 30 -5.21 13.30 -5.14
C ALA A 30 -6.70 13.15 -5.49
N VAL A 31 -7.56 14.09 -5.06
CA VAL A 31 -8.99 14.02 -5.34
C VAL A 31 -9.34 14.33 -6.81
N PRO A 32 -8.74 15.35 -7.45
CA PRO A 32 -8.88 15.52 -8.90
C PRO A 32 -8.53 14.25 -9.70
N ASP A 33 -7.47 13.54 -9.32
CA ASP A 33 -7.04 12.28 -9.94
C ASP A 33 -8.05 11.15 -9.75
N ILE A 34 -8.69 11.05 -8.58
CA ILE A 34 -9.76 10.07 -8.35
C ILE A 34 -10.90 10.26 -9.36
N LEU A 35 -11.21 11.50 -9.72
CA LEU A 35 -12.35 11.81 -10.59
C LEU A 35 -11.99 11.79 -12.08
N ARG A 36 -10.74 12.12 -12.45
CA ARG A 36 -10.33 12.23 -13.86
C ARG A 36 -9.65 10.97 -14.41
N LEU A 37 -8.98 10.20 -13.57
CA LEU A 37 -8.28 8.99 -14.03
C LEU A 37 -9.26 7.82 -14.11
N ASN A 38 -9.05 6.97 -15.12
CA ASN A 38 -9.77 5.71 -15.27
C ASN A 38 -8.82 4.55 -15.56
N PRO A 39 -8.06 4.09 -14.55
CA PRO A 39 -7.04 3.08 -14.75
C PRO A 39 -7.63 1.79 -15.32
N SER A 40 -7.14 1.35 -16.48
CA SER A 40 -7.61 0.19 -17.24
C SER A 40 -9.12 0.15 -17.50
N GLY A 41 -9.80 1.30 -17.51
CA GLY A 41 -11.26 1.37 -17.67
C GLY A 41 -12.06 0.86 -16.44
N LEU A 42 -11.39 0.57 -15.32
CA LEU A 42 -11.97 -0.09 -14.14
C LEU A 42 -12.80 0.86 -13.25
N MET A 43 -12.88 2.15 -13.55
CA MET A 43 -13.78 3.08 -12.84
C MET A 43 -15.24 2.94 -13.31
N TYR A 44 -15.46 2.29 -14.46
CA TYR A 44 -16.82 1.88 -14.85
C TYR A 44 -17.18 0.58 -14.13
N PRO A 45 -18.46 0.37 -13.75
CA PRO A 45 -18.94 -0.84 -13.07
C PRO A 45 -19.01 -2.03 -14.04
N ILE A 46 -17.87 -2.38 -14.61
CA ILE A 46 -17.66 -3.48 -15.52
C ILE A 46 -17.67 -4.77 -14.69
N HIS A 47 -18.62 -5.67 -14.96
CA HIS A 47 -18.82 -6.94 -14.24
C HIS A 47 -19.01 -6.74 -12.72
N GLN A 48 -20.03 -5.98 -12.31
CA GLN A 48 -20.40 -5.78 -10.90
C GLN A 48 -20.38 -7.11 -10.13
N SER A 49 -19.32 -7.32 -9.35
CA SER A 49 -19.29 -8.30 -8.28
C SER A 49 -19.34 -7.48 -7.00
N GLY A 50 -20.40 -7.67 -6.21
CA GLY A 50 -20.83 -6.79 -5.13
C GLY A 50 -19.88 -6.69 -3.94
N GLU A 51 -18.67 -6.17 -4.15
CA GLU A 51 -17.68 -5.98 -3.07
C GLU A 51 -17.83 -4.61 -2.39
N VAL A 52 -17.98 -3.54 -3.18
CA VAL A 52 -18.46 -2.22 -2.74
C VAL A 52 -19.16 -1.51 -3.89
N GLU A 53 -20.18 -0.70 -3.61
CA GLU A 53 -20.73 0.20 -4.62
C GLU A 53 -19.81 1.43 -4.73
N TYR A 54 -19.12 1.56 -5.86
CA TYR A 54 -18.23 2.69 -6.17
C TYR A 54 -18.83 4.05 -5.75
N LYS A 55 -20.11 4.26 -6.05
CA LYS A 55 -20.82 5.50 -5.70
C LYS A 55 -20.84 5.78 -4.20
N ASP A 56 -20.92 4.76 -3.36
CA ASP A 56 -21.07 4.88 -1.91
C ASP A 56 -19.73 5.16 -1.22
N GLU A 57 -18.62 4.82 -1.88
CA GLU A 57 -17.28 5.08 -1.37
C GLU A 57 -16.71 6.41 -1.84
N ILE A 58 -17.19 6.95 -2.97
CA ILE A 58 -16.68 8.19 -3.58
C ILE A 58 -17.60 9.38 -3.32
N PHE A 59 -18.92 9.18 -3.25
CA PHE A 59 -19.89 10.27 -3.12
C PHE A 59 -20.65 10.27 -1.77
N PRO A 60 -21.01 11.45 -1.24
CA PRO A 60 -20.64 12.78 -1.74
C PRO A 60 -19.15 13.10 -1.50
N ILE A 61 -18.53 13.84 -2.43
CA ILE A 61 -17.07 14.10 -2.46
C ILE A 61 -16.58 14.70 -1.14
N ALA A 62 -17.29 15.70 -0.60
CA ALA A 62 -16.91 16.35 0.65
C ALA A 62 -16.79 15.33 1.80
N ASN A 63 -17.83 14.52 2.04
CA ASN A 63 -17.85 13.58 3.15
C ASN A 63 -17.04 12.30 2.93
N LYS A 64 -16.70 11.96 1.69
CA LYS A 64 -16.00 10.72 1.35
C LYS A 64 -14.53 10.96 1.05
N LEU A 65 -14.23 11.80 0.06
CA LEU A 65 -12.87 12.04 -0.41
C LEU A 65 -12.11 13.06 0.45
N TYR A 66 -12.81 14.01 1.07
CA TYR A 66 -12.23 14.97 2.01
C TYR A 66 -12.71 14.75 3.46
N GLY A 67 -13.45 13.66 3.70
CA GLY A 67 -14.15 13.45 4.96
C GLY A 67 -13.28 13.01 6.13
N GLY A 68 -11.98 12.86 5.95
CA GLY A 68 -11.03 12.61 7.03
C GLY A 68 -9.99 13.71 7.14
N ILE A 69 -9.34 13.81 8.30
CA ILE A 69 -8.21 14.70 8.57
C ILE A 69 -7.08 13.92 9.21
N LEU A 70 -5.84 14.25 8.84
CA LEU A 70 -4.58 13.69 9.37
C LEU A 70 -3.74 14.83 9.95
N LEU A 71 -3.21 14.66 11.17
CA LEU A 71 -2.40 15.64 11.90
C LEU A 71 -0.98 15.11 12.03
N TYR A 72 0.01 15.85 11.52
CA TYR A 72 1.40 15.41 11.47
C TYR A 72 2.30 16.25 12.36
N GLU A 73 3.35 15.61 12.89
CA GLU A 73 4.34 16.25 13.73
C GLU A 73 5.23 17.23 12.96
N ASN A 74 5.64 16.85 11.75
CA ASN A 74 6.49 17.65 10.88
C ASN A 74 5.69 18.22 9.72
N ARG A 75 6.16 19.34 9.17
CA ARG A 75 5.60 19.93 7.96
C ARG A 75 5.65 18.93 6.80
N LEU A 76 4.64 18.98 5.95
CA LEU A 76 4.58 18.25 4.70
C LEU A 76 5.21 19.10 3.57
N GLU A 77 5.78 18.44 2.58
CA GLU A 77 6.27 19.10 1.37
C GLU A 77 5.08 19.66 0.57
N GLU A 78 5.07 20.97 0.33
CA GLU A 78 3.99 21.65 -0.41
C GLU A 78 4.13 21.44 -1.92
N ASP A 79 3.71 20.27 -2.38
CA ASP A 79 3.67 19.90 -3.79
C ASP A 79 2.32 19.21 -4.09
N ARG A 80 1.68 19.63 -5.20
CA ARG A 80 0.38 19.09 -5.60
C ARG A 80 0.46 17.62 -6.01
N ASP A 81 1.64 17.14 -6.43
CA ASP A 81 1.85 15.76 -6.86
C ASP A 81 2.29 14.83 -5.72
N LYS A 82 2.70 15.38 -4.56
CA LYS A 82 3.04 14.60 -3.35
C LYS A 82 1.78 14.16 -2.61
N ILE A 83 1.05 13.21 -3.18
CA ILE A 83 -0.23 12.73 -2.65
C ILE A 83 -0.10 11.60 -1.61
N ILE A 84 1.07 10.96 -1.51
CA ILE A 84 1.31 9.87 -0.54
C ILE A 84 2.05 10.44 0.67
N PRO A 85 1.54 10.28 1.90
CA PRO A 85 2.20 10.80 3.08
C PRO A 85 3.53 10.07 3.34
N PRO A 86 4.58 10.81 3.75
CA PRO A 86 5.85 10.20 4.14
C PRO A 86 5.67 9.40 5.43
N SER A 87 6.13 8.14 5.45
CA SER A 87 5.90 7.23 6.58
C SER A 87 6.78 7.52 7.80
N ASP A 88 7.89 8.23 7.57
CA ASP A 88 8.81 8.75 8.59
C ASP A 88 8.32 10.06 9.24
N ASN A 89 7.17 10.61 8.82
CA ASN A 89 6.51 11.72 9.50
C ASN A 89 5.46 11.20 10.51
N PRO A 90 5.67 11.38 11.83
CA PRO A 90 4.74 10.86 12.83
C PRO A 90 3.33 11.46 12.72
N ILE A 91 2.33 10.58 12.78
CA ILE A 91 0.93 10.96 12.90
C ILE A 91 0.59 11.20 14.37
N ILE A 92 0.13 12.41 14.71
CA ILE A 92 -0.25 12.83 16.06
C ILE A 92 -1.73 12.64 16.31
N GLY A 93 -2.55 12.73 15.27
CA GLY A 93 -3.96 12.45 15.36
C GLY A 93 -4.62 12.32 14.00
N TYR A 94 -5.85 11.84 14.00
CA TYR A 94 -6.70 11.78 12.83
C TYR A 94 -8.17 11.74 13.24
N ALA A 95 -9.06 12.13 12.32
CA ALA A 95 -10.49 11.98 12.51
C ALA A 95 -11.19 11.71 11.17
N SER A 96 -12.38 11.14 11.23
CA SER A 96 -13.21 10.77 10.07
C SER A 96 -14.50 11.58 10.09
N ASN A 97 -15.35 11.40 9.09
CA ASN A 97 -16.72 11.88 8.97
C ASN A 97 -17.73 11.27 9.98
N ASN A 98 -17.26 10.63 11.06
CA ASN A 98 -18.12 10.01 12.05
C ASN A 98 -17.57 10.18 13.47
N VAL A 99 -18.45 10.10 14.46
CA VAL A 99 -18.09 10.11 15.88
C VAL A 99 -17.18 8.91 16.17
N ASN A 100 -16.11 9.14 16.93
CA ASN A 100 -15.22 8.07 17.35
C ASN A 100 -15.96 7.15 18.35
N SER A 101 -15.96 5.85 18.07
CA SER A 101 -16.54 4.81 18.93
C SER A 101 -15.48 4.00 19.68
N THR A 102 -14.23 4.44 19.66
CA THR A 102 -13.07 3.77 20.26
C THR A 102 -12.36 4.69 21.24
N ASP A 103 -11.55 4.14 22.13
CA ASP A 103 -10.68 4.86 23.07
C ASP A 103 -9.28 5.16 22.51
N ASN A 104 -9.10 5.04 21.19
CA ASN A 104 -7.83 5.32 20.54
C ASN A 104 -7.33 6.76 20.81
N PRO A 105 -6.13 6.95 21.39
CA PRO A 105 -5.60 8.27 21.72
C PRO A 105 -5.28 9.14 20.50
N LEU A 106 -5.21 8.59 19.29
CA LEU A 106 -4.98 9.39 18.08
C LEU A 106 -6.29 9.83 17.40
N ARG A 107 -7.44 9.22 17.77
CA ARG A 107 -8.68 9.35 17.00
C ARG A 107 -9.63 10.40 17.58
N GLY A 108 -9.82 11.50 16.86
CA GLY A 108 -10.87 12.49 17.15
C GLY A 108 -12.25 12.10 16.62
N SER A 109 -13.25 12.89 16.98
CA SER A 109 -14.67 12.69 16.61
C SER A 109 -15.15 13.78 15.66
N ALA A 110 -15.93 13.41 14.64
CA ALA A 110 -16.69 14.42 13.88
C ALA A 110 -17.74 15.08 14.76
N ASN A 111 -17.84 16.39 14.68
CA ASN A 111 -18.97 17.15 15.16
C ASN A 111 -20.02 17.22 14.04
N LEU A 112 -20.98 16.31 14.08
CA LEU A 112 -21.97 16.14 13.01
C LEU A 112 -22.97 17.30 12.92
N THR A 113 -23.12 18.08 13.99
CA THR A 113 -24.01 19.26 14.02
C THR A 113 -23.33 20.46 13.38
N GLU A 114 -22.03 20.65 13.62
CA GLU A 114 -21.28 21.79 13.07
C GLU A 114 -20.70 21.50 11.68
N SER A 115 -20.57 20.22 11.29
CA SER A 115 -20.13 19.83 9.94
C SER A 115 -21.29 19.92 8.95
N ILE A 116 -21.32 20.97 8.13
CA ILE A 116 -22.46 21.31 7.27
C ILE A 116 -22.01 21.72 5.87
N PRO A 117 -22.85 21.51 4.84
CA PRO A 117 -22.65 22.14 3.54
C PRO A 117 -22.72 23.66 3.67
N LEU A 118 -21.93 24.33 2.83
CA LEU A 118 -21.97 25.77 2.59
C LEU A 118 -22.54 26.02 1.18
N GLU A 119 -22.88 27.26 0.86
CA GLU A 119 -23.40 27.62 -0.48
C GLU A 119 -22.43 27.23 -1.61
N ASN A 120 -21.13 27.50 -1.42
CA ASN A 120 -20.06 27.21 -2.38
C ASN A 120 -19.00 26.24 -1.82
N GLY A 121 -19.36 25.34 -0.90
CA GLY A 121 -18.37 24.48 -0.26
C GLY A 121 -18.88 23.62 0.87
N TYR A 122 -17.96 23.23 1.76
CA TYR A 122 -18.28 22.43 2.94
C TYR A 122 -17.45 22.86 4.14
N LYS A 123 -18.07 22.82 5.33
CA LYS A 123 -17.40 23.03 6.61
C LYS A 123 -17.32 21.70 7.35
N PHE A 124 -16.11 21.28 7.68
CA PHE A 124 -15.83 20.12 8.51
C PHE A 124 -15.46 20.57 9.92
N VAL A 125 -15.96 19.88 10.94
CA VAL A 125 -15.60 20.15 12.32
C VAL A 125 -15.29 18.84 13.04
N TRP A 126 -14.13 18.80 13.69
CA TRP A 126 -13.69 17.67 14.52
C TRP A 126 -13.29 18.13 15.91
N ASP A 127 -13.70 17.35 16.90
CA ASP A 127 -13.39 17.56 18.31
C ASP A 127 -12.45 16.46 18.81
N PHE A 128 -11.43 16.86 19.57
CA PHE A 128 -10.45 16.01 20.22
C PHE A 128 -10.47 16.29 21.71
N SER A 129 -10.66 15.24 22.51
CA SER A 129 -10.65 15.34 23.96
C SER A 129 -9.25 15.63 24.52
N THR A 130 -9.15 15.77 25.84
CA THR A 130 -7.88 15.92 26.56
C THR A 130 -6.96 14.71 26.41
N SER A 131 -7.50 13.51 26.17
CA SER A 131 -6.70 12.30 25.98
C SER A 131 -6.33 12.03 24.52
N GLN A 132 -6.76 12.90 23.59
CA GLN A 132 -6.63 12.67 22.15
C GLN A 132 -5.73 13.68 21.46
N ALA A 133 -4.96 13.19 20.48
CA ALA A 133 -4.06 13.96 19.63
C ALA A 133 -3.07 14.84 20.41
N ASN A 134 -2.55 14.34 21.53
CA ASN A 134 -1.53 15.03 22.31
C ASN A 134 -0.16 14.88 21.64
N GLY A 135 0.51 16.00 21.41
CA GLY A 135 1.77 16.05 20.70
C GLY A 135 1.97 17.38 19.99
N ARG A 136 3.15 17.52 19.37
CA ARG A 136 3.49 18.68 18.53
C ARG A 136 2.87 18.49 17.15
N ILE A 137 2.09 19.44 16.67
CA ILE A 137 1.44 19.40 15.35
C ILE A 137 2.01 20.53 14.51
N SER A 138 2.54 20.21 13.33
CA SER A 138 3.06 21.22 12.39
C SER A 138 2.27 21.29 11.08
N SER A 139 1.44 20.29 10.78
CA SER A 139 0.63 20.30 9.56
C SER A 139 -0.58 19.39 9.63
N LEU A 140 -1.55 19.69 8.78
CA LEU A 140 -2.80 18.98 8.60
C LEU A 140 -2.97 18.59 7.13
N ALA A 141 -3.71 17.51 6.88
CA ALA A 141 -4.14 17.15 5.54
C ALA A 141 -5.54 16.54 5.57
N LEU A 142 -6.44 17.00 4.69
CA LEU A 142 -7.67 16.28 4.42
C LEU A 142 -7.36 14.99 3.65
N THR A 143 -8.13 13.94 3.88
CA THR A 143 -7.93 12.60 3.32
C THR A 143 -9.28 11.92 3.12
N HIS A 144 -9.27 10.75 2.48
CA HIS A 144 -10.44 9.87 2.44
C HIS A 144 -10.95 9.52 3.85
N TYR A 145 -12.27 9.47 4.03
CA TYR A 145 -12.89 9.22 5.34
C TYR A 145 -12.40 7.91 6.00
N LYS A 146 -12.17 6.84 5.21
CA LYS A 146 -11.65 5.57 5.74
C LYS A 146 -10.26 5.71 6.37
N ALA A 147 -9.38 6.53 5.80
CA ALA A 147 -8.09 6.82 6.40
C ALA A 147 -8.24 7.67 7.66
N GLY A 148 -9.18 8.61 7.68
CA GLY A 148 -9.59 9.32 8.90
C GLY A 148 -10.12 8.39 10.01
N ARG A 149 -10.46 7.13 9.71
CA ARG A 149 -10.91 6.16 10.71
C ARG A 149 -9.77 5.43 11.40
N PHE A 150 -8.84 4.89 10.62
CA PHE A 150 -7.81 3.97 11.13
C PHE A 150 -6.42 4.18 10.51
N TYR A 151 -6.24 5.16 9.62
CA TYR A 151 -4.99 5.43 8.91
C TYR A 151 -4.36 4.14 8.33
N TYR A 152 -3.05 3.95 8.52
CA TYR A 152 -2.32 2.72 8.18
C TYR A 152 -2.48 1.56 9.19
N GLY A 153 -3.37 1.73 10.15
CA GLY A 153 -3.77 0.74 11.13
C GLY A 153 -3.51 1.18 12.57
N ASN A 154 -4.13 0.43 13.49
CA ASN A 154 -3.99 0.55 14.94
C ASN A 154 -4.55 -0.72 15.62
N ASN A 155 -4.70 -0.68 16.96
CA ASN A 155 -5.27 -1.77 17.76
C ASN A 155 -6.79 -2.02 17.56
N PHE A 156 -7.45 -1.36 16.61
CA PHE A 156 -8.87 -1.52 16.31
C PHE A 156 -9.11 -2.00 14.88
N ASN A 157 -8.48 -1.36 13.89
CA ASN A 157 -8.61 -1.77 12.49
C ASN A 157 -7.52 -1.14 11.60
N ARG A 158 -7.55 -1.45 10.29
CA ARG A 158 -6.77 -0.80 9.23
C ARG A 158 -7.65 -0.57 8.00
N ASN A 159 -7.52 0.61 7.37
CA ASN A 159 -8.37 1.02 6.25
C ASN A 159 -7.58 1.61 5.08
N ALA A 160 -6.26 1.37 5.02
CA ALA A 160 -5.38 1.98 4.03
C ALA A 160 -5.65 1.54 2.57
N CYS A 161 -6.24 0.36 2.39
CA CYS A 161 -6.52 -0.24 1.09
C CYS A 161 -8.04 -0.34 0.90
N LEU A 162 -8.57 0.21 -0.19
CA LEU A 162 -9.99 0.08 -0.55
C LEU A 162 -10.11 -0.54 -1.94
N LEU A 163 -10.62 -1.77 -2.03
CA LEU A 163 -10.98 -2.39 -3.31
C LEU A 163 -12.19 -1.67 -3.89
N LEU A 164 -12.04 -1.03 -5.05
CA LEU A 164 -13.12 -0.30 -5.74
C LEU A 164 -13.77 -1.15 -6.83
N ASN A 165 -12.98 -1.96 -7.54
CA ASN A 165 -13.50 -2.81 -8.60
C ASN A 165 -12.63 -4.06 -8.82
N ARG A 166 -13.24 -5.12 -9.32
CA ARG A 166 -12.59 -6.36 -9.73
C ARG A 166 -13.27 -6.92 -10.97
N THR A 167 -12.49 -7.12 -12.03
CA THR A 167 -12.91 -7.91 -13.20
C THR A 167 -12.31 -9.30 -13.14
N TYR A 168 -12.95 -10.26 -13.79
CA TYR A 168 -12.50 -11.65 -13.84
C TYR A 168 -12.75 -12.28 -15.22
N TYR A 169 -11.80 -13.07 -15.70
CA TYR A 169 -11.88 -13.76 -16.99
C TYR A 169 -11.23 -15.13 -16.91
N ASP A 170 -11.82 -16.12 -17.55
CA ASP A 170 -11.17 -17.42 -17.72
C ASP A 170 -10.12 -17.34 -18.82
N VAL A 171 -8.93 -17.87 -18.51
CA VAL A 171 -7.74 -17.75 -19.35
C VAL A 171 -6.92 -19.04 -19.29
N SER A 172 -6.03 -19.24 -20.26
CA SER A 172 -5.08 -20.35 -20.21
C SER A 172 -4.09 -20.20 -19.06
N LYS A 173 -3.51 -21.32 -18.60
CA LYS A 173 -2.47 -21.30 -17.56
C LYS A 173 -1.27 -20.42 -17.94
N ASP A 174 -0.86 -20.41 -19.22
CA ASP A 174 0.28 -19.61 -19.66
C ASP A 174 0.03 -18.11 -19.48
N ILE A 175 -1.18 -17.65 -19.76
CA ILE A 175 -1.57 -16.27 -19.48
C ILE A 175 -1.62 -16.01 -17.97
N GLN A 176 -2.13 -16.94 -17.16
CA GLN A 176 -2.09 -16.75 -15.71
C GLN A 176 -0.66 -16.61 -15.22
N ARG A 177 0.25 -17.46 -15.69
CA ARG A 177 1.68 -17.42 -15.31
C ARG A 177 2.30 -16.07 -15.68
N ALA A 178 2.02 -15.59 -16.89
CA ALA A 178 2.44 -14.26 -17.33
C ALA A 178 1.96 -13.15 -16.37
N TYR A 179 0.66 -13.06 -16.07
CA TYR A 179 0.15 -11.98 -15.22
C TYR A 179 0.58 -12.11 -13.75
N ILE A 180 0.60 -13.32 -13.21
CA ILE A 180 0.92 -13.58 -11.80
C ILE A 180 2.43 -13.51 -11.54
N GLY A 181 3.24 -13.77 -12.56
CA GLY A 181 4.69 -13.53 -12.52
C GLY A 181 5.05 -12.04 -12.58
N MET A 182 4.10 -11.12 -12.69
CA MET A 182 4.41 -9.68 -12.76
C MET A 182 5.26 -9.22 -11.57
N VAL A 183 6.37 -8.56 -11.88
CA VAL A 183 7.28 -7.93 -10.92
C VAL A 183 7.38 -6.42 -11.08
N GLU A 184 7.05 -5.92 -12.26
CA GLU A 184 7.19 -4.52 -12.65
C GLU A 184 6.07 -4.13 -13.60
N GLY A 185 5.42 -2.99 -13.37
CA GLY A 185 4.42 -2.44 -14.27
C GLY A 185 4.72 -0.98 -14.59
N ASN A 186 4.55 -0.62 -15.86
CA ASN A 186 4.81 0.70 -16.41
C ASN A 186 3.52 1.24 -17.08
N PRO A 187 2.71 2.01 -16.35
CA PRO A 187 1.48 2.61 -16.87
C PRO A 187 1.67 3.56 -18.05
N LYS A 188 2.81 4.27 -18.09
CA LYS A 188 3.11 5.25 -19.13
C LYS A 188 3.31 4.59 -20.48
N ASP A 189 4.00 3.47 -20.48
CA ASP A 189 4.26 2.70 -21.70
C ASP A 189 3.21 1.59 -21.94
N ASN A 190 2.22 1.45 -21.04
CA ASN A 190 1.22 0.39 -21.07
C ASN A 190 1.84 -1.01 -21.16
N THR A 191 2.85 -1.27 -20.33
CA THR A 191 3.54 -2.58 -20.30
C THR A 191 3.78 -3.07 -18.88
N PHE A 192 3.99 -4.37 -18.74
CA PHE A 192 4.52 -4.97 -17.52
C PHE A 192 5.53 -6.07 -17.84
N ILE A 193 6.40 -6.38 -16.88
CA ILE A 193 7.37 -7.45 -16.94
C ILE A 193 6.98 -8.56 -15.96
N SER A 194 6.99 -9.78 -16.47
CA SER A 194 6.76 -11.01 -15.74
C SER A 194 8.03 -11.83 -15.61
N LEU A 195 8.23 -12.43 -14.43
CA LEU A 195 9.27 -13.41 -14.15
C LEU A 195 8.61 -14.67 -13.59
N TRP A 196 8.64 -15.76 -14.36
CA TRP A 196 8.02 -17.02 -13.98
C TRP A 196 9.02 -18.20 -14.01
N PRO A 197 9.37 -18.78 -12.84
CA PRO A 197 10.29 -19.91 -12.79
C PRO A 197 9.65 -21.19 -13.32
N ARG A 198 10.49 -22.07 -13.87
CA ARG A 198 10.09 -23.34 -14.49
C ARG A 198 10.80 -24.51 -13.82
N GLU A 199 10.17 -25.68 -13.84
CA GLU A 199 10.70 -26.91 -13.22
C GLU A 199 12.04 -27.36 -13.82
N ASN A 200 12.26 -27.11 -15.11
CA ASN A 200 13.52 -27.37 -15.81
C ASN A 200 14.63 -26.35 -15.46
N LYS A 201 14.51 -25.64 -14.34
CA LYS A 201 15.50 -24.67 -13.83
C LYS A 201 15.73 -23.46 -14.75
N THR A 202 14.76 -23.10 -15.58
CA THR A 202 14.79 -21.86 -16.36
C THR A 202 13.87 -20.80 -15.76
N LEU A 203 14.03 -19.56 -16.22
CA LEU A 203 13.12 -18.45 -15.91
C LEU A 203 12.58 -17.87 -17.22
N ASP A 204 11.26 -17.82 -17.34
CA ASP A 204 10.59 -17.09 -18.41
C ASP A 204 10.48 -15.62 -18.00
N ILE A 205 11.09 -14.74 -18.79
CA ILE A 205 10.99 -13.29 -18.71
C ILE A 205 10.08 -12.85 -19.84
N VAL A 206 8.92 -12.28 -19.50
CA VAL A 206 7.92 -11.92 -20.51
C VAL A 206 7.52 -10.47 -20.37
N LYS A 207 7.63 -9.72 -21.47
CA LYS A 207 7.10 -8.36 -21.59
C LYS A 207 5.72 -8.41 -22.21
N PHE A 208 4.74 -7.89 -21.49
CA PHE A 208 3.36 -7.80 -21.95
C PHE A 208 2.95 -6.36 -22.16
N LYS A 209 2.12 -6.14 -23.17
CA LYS A 209 1.35 -4.91 -23.32
C LYS A 209 0.01 -5.04 -22.61
N GLU A 210 -0.34 -4.02 -21.85
CA GLU A 210 -1.56 -3.95 -21.05
C GLU A 210 -2.05 -2.50 -20.98
N ALA A 211 -3.32 -2.27 -21.31
CA ALA A 211 -3.91 -0.94 -21.31
C ALA A 211 -4.14 -0.44 -19.87
N TYR A 212 -3.19 0.33 -19.36
CA TYR A 212 -3.26 0.95 -18.03
C TYR A 212 -3.83 2.36 -18.07
N SER A 213 -3.24 3.22 -18.90
CA SER A 213 -3.55 4.65 -18.95
C SER A 213 -4.07 5.13 -20.30
N SER A 214 -3.92 4.32 -21.35
CA SER A 214 -4.49 4.58 -22.67
C SER A 214 -4.84 3.28 -23.40
N ILE A 215 -5.72 3.39 -24.40
CA ILE A 215 -6.20 2.28 -25.23
C ILE A 215 -5.94 2.56 -26.71
N GLY A 216 -5.56 1.53 -27.46
CA GLY A 216 -5.59 1.50 -28.92
C GLY A 216 -6.94 1.00 -29.45
N LEU A 217 -7.17 1.18 -30.76
CA LEU A 217 -8.40 0.74 -31.43
C LEU A 217 -8.67 -0.76 -31.29
N THR A 218 -7.61 -1.54 -31.06
CA THR A 218 -7.66 -2.98 -30.89
C THR A 218 -7.43 -3.39 -29.43
N ASP A 219 -7.39 -2.50 -28.46
CA ASP A 219 -7.32 -2.94 -27.06
C ASP A 219 -8.71 -3.31 -26.56
N SER A 220 -8.78 -4.21 -25.57
CA SER A 220 -10.04 -4.57 -24.93
C SER A 220 -10.02 -4.17 -23.46
N VAL A 221 -11.02 -3.39 -23.06
CA VAL A 221 -11.34 -3.14 -21.64
C VAL A 221 -12.17 -4.30 -21.08
N LEU A 222 -12.99 -4.92 -21.93
CA LEU A 222 -13.90 -6.03 -21.61
C LEU A 222 -13.40 -7.31 -22.24
N GLY A 223 -12.62 -8.09 -21.50
CA GLY A 223 -12.16 -9.39 -21.93
C GLY A 223 -10.73 -9.42 -22.48
N PRO A 224 -10.21 -10.64 -22.67
CA PRO A 224 -8.80 -10.86 -22.89
C PRO A 224 -8.32 -10.37 -24.26
N ARG A 225 -7.40 -9.41 -24.26
CA ARG A 225 -6.45 -9.21 -25.37
C ARG A 225 -5.03 -9.19 -24.81
N PHE A 226 -4.51 -10.40 -24.64
CA PHE A 226 -3.16 -10.63 -24.18
C PHE A 226 -2.19 -10.40 -25.32
N GLN A 227 -1.30 -9.42 -25.14
CA GLN A 227 -0.34 -9.01 -26.14
C GLN A 227 1.06 -9.25 -25.56
N GLU A 228 1.54 -10.48 -25.70
CA GLU A 228 2.95 -10.80 -25.47
C GLU A 228 3.80 -10.05 -26.50
N MET A 229 4.72 -9.21 -26.03
CA MET A 229 5.60 -8.43 -26.89
C MET A 229 6.93 -9.13 -27.10
N GLU A 230 7.42 -9.78 -26.05
CA GLU A 230 8.72 -10.42 -26.01
C GLU A 230 8.69 -11.51 -24.93
N LYS A 231 9.29 -12.66 -25.25
CA LYS A 231 9.55 -13.73 -24.30
C LYS A 231 11.00 -14.18 -24.45
N ILE A 232 11.70 -14.18 -23.32
CA ILE A 232 13.07 -14.68 -23.20
C ILE A 232 13.07 -15.74 -22.12
N THR A 233 13.81 -16.81 -22.34
CA THR A 233 14.04 -17.85 -21.34
C THR A 233 15.52 -17.89 -21.02
N ILE A 234 15.86 -17.71 -19.75
CA ILE A 234 17.24 -17.79 -19.26
C ILE A 234 17.46 -19.05 -18.43
N ASP A 235 18.66 -19.62 -18.51
CA ASP A 235 19.07 -20.74 -17.66
C ASP A 235 19.42 -20.23 -16.25
N LEU A 236 18.82 -20.86 -15.24
CA LEU A 236 19.08 -20.59 -13.82
C LEU A 236 19.58 -21.86 -13.10
N THR A 237 20.20 -22.79 -13.83
CA THR A 237 20.69 -24.05 -13.26
C THR A 237 21.66 -23.81 -12.11
N GLU A 238 22.57 -22.84 -12.23
CA GLU A 238 23.50 -22.44 -11.17
C GLU A 238 22.77 -21.87 -9.94
N TYR A 239 21.77 -21.00 -10.15
CA TYR A 239 20.97 -20.39 -9.08
C TYR A 239 20.23 -21.44 -8.25
N TYR A 240 19.55 -22.38 -8.89
CA TYR A 240 18.87 -23.45 -8.15
C TYR A 240 19.86 -24.45 -7.55
N GLY A 241 20.95 -24.79 -8.27
CA GLY A 241 22.00 -25.69 -7.80
C GLY A 241 21.48 -26.96 -7.13
N ASP A 242 21.82 -27.15 -5.84
CA ASP A 242 21.45 -28.27 -4.99
C ASP A 242 20.12 -28.07 -4.22
N PHE A 243 19.46 -26.91 -4.38
CA PHE A 243 18.18 -26.67 -3.72
C PHE A 243 17.10 -27.50 -4.41
N TYR A 244 16.47 -28.38 -3.64
CA TYR A 244 15.52 -29.37 -4.15
C TYR A 244 14.21 -28.74 -4.66
N TYR A 245 13.74 -27.67 -4.01
CA TYR A 245 12.48 -27.02 -4.35
C TYR A 245 12.74 -25.72 -5.14
N TRP A 246 12.63 -25.82 -6.47
CA TRP A 246 12.78 -24.69 -7.39
C TRP A 246 11.70 -23.61 -7.21
N TYR A 247 10.60 -23.96 -6.57
CA TYR A 247 9.44 -23.10 -6.39
C TYR A 247 9.42 -22.34 -5.05
N ASP A 248 10.38 -22.57 -4.15
CA ASP A 248 10.47 -21.94 -2.82
C ASP A 248 11.32 -20.66 -2.84
N GLY A 249 10.83 -19.66 -3.58
CA GLY A 249 11.45 -18.35 -3.66
C GLY A 249 10.58 -17.30 -4.34
N GLY A 250 11.13 -16.10 -4.48
CA GLY A 250 10.46 -14.97 -5.12
C GLY A 250 11.37 -14.20 -6.06
N PHE A 251 10.77 -13.61 -7.10
CA PHE A 251 11.44 -12.69 -8.01
C PHE A 251 10.90 -11.26 -7.85
N TYR A 252 11.76 -10.26 -7.94
CA TYR A 252 11.44 -8.88 -7.58
C TYR A 252 12.13 -7.90 -8.54
N ASP A 253 11.52 -6.74 -8.71
CA ASP A 253 12.21 -5.57 -9.26
C ASP A 253 13.04 -4.89 -8.16
N GLY A 254 14.34 -4.75 -8.39
CA GLY A 254 15.25 -4.04 -7.48
C GLY A 254 15.20 -2.53 -7.61
N LYS A 255 14.57 -2.00 -8.68
CA LYS A 255 14.54 -0.57 -9.04
C LYS A 255 15.93 0.07 -9.21
N ASP A 256 16.94 -0.74 -9.54
CA ASP A 256 18.34 -0.36 -9.69
C ASP A 256 18.95 -0.82 -11.02
N GLY A 257 18.10 -1.13 -12.01
CA GLY A 257 18.51 -1.69 -13.31
C GLY A 257 18.63 -3.22 -13.32
N TYR A 258 18.27 -3.89 -12.22
CA TYR A 258 18.29 -5.35 -12.11
C TYR A 258 16.98 -5.89 -11.54
N TRP A 259 16.63 -7.11 -11.97
CA TRP A 259 15.70 -7.97 -11.25
C TRP A 259 16.48 -8.92 -10.33
N TYR A 260 15.84 -9.34 -9.26
CA TYR A 260 16.44 -10.21 -8.25
C TYR A 260 15.56 -11.42 -8.00
N GLY A 261 16.17 -12.60 -7.90
CA GLY A 261 15.54 -13.79 -7.35
C GLY A 261 16.18 -14.13 -6.00
N PHE A 262 15.35 -14.52 -5.02
CA PHE A 262 15.81 -15.06 -3.74
C PHE A 262 15.18 -16.42 -3.46
N LEU A 263 16.03 -17.41 -3.14
CA LEU A 263 15.63 -18.75 -2.69
C LEU A 263 16.08 -18.98 -1.26
N THR A 264 15.19 -19.53 -0.44
CA THR A 264 15.53 -20.07 0.88
C THR A 264 15.68 -21.57 0.80
N LYS A 265 16.65 -22.13 1.54
CA LYS A 265 16.74 -23.60 1.64
C LYS A 265 15.56 -24.08 2.48
N SER A 266 14.78 -25.02 1.95
CA SER A 266 13.57 -25.58 2.59
C SER A 266 13.79 -26.28 3.95
N ASN A 267 15.02 -26.36 4.43
CA ASN A 267 15.32 -26.90 5.75
C ASN A 267 15.11 -25.82 6.81
N TYR A 268 14.22 -26.11 7.78
CA TYR A 268 13.89 -25.28 8.94
C TYR A 268 15.11 -24.71 9.68
N ASN A 269 16.28 -25.36 9.59
CA ASN A 269 17.49 -24.99 10.31
C ASN A 269 18.57 -24.31 9.45
N SER A 270 18.25 -23.87 8.23
CA SER A 270 19.23 -23.23 7.34
C SER A 270 19.11 -21.71 7.33
N GLY A 271 20.24 -21.00 7.47
CA GLY A 271 20.37 -19.56 7.20
C GLY A 271 20.81 -19.24 5.77
N LEU A 272 20.95 -20.27 4.93
CA LEU A 272 21.40 -20.12 3.55
C LEU A 272 20.31 -19.53 2.66
N ILE A 273 20.68 -18.49 1.92
CA ILE A 273 19.87 -17.85 0.89
C ILE A 273 20.67 -17.84 -0.40
N ARG A 274 20.05 -18.14 -1.53
CA ARG A 274 20.66 -17.90 -2.84
C ARG A 274 20.02 -16.69 -3.49
N ARG A 275 20.85 -15.87 -4.12
CA ARG A 275 20.44 -14.71 -4.89
C ARG A 275 20.81 -14.95 -6.36
N VAL A 276 19.91 -14.60 -7.27
CA VAL A 276 20.28 -14.28 -8.65
C VAL A 276 20.00 -12.81 -8.89
N LYS A 277 20.95 -12.12 -9.53
CA LYS A 277 20.83 -10.76 -10.02
C LYS A 277 20.81 -10.82 -11.54
N ILE A 278 19.77 -10.26 -12.16
CA ILE A 278 19.51 -10.33 -13.60
C ILE A 278 19.50 -8.89 -14.13
N LYS A 279 20.43 -8.55 -15.03
CA LYS A 279 20.50 -7.21 -15.62
C LYS A 279 19.37 -7.01 -16.62
N LYS A 280 18.62 -5.90 -16.52
CA LYS A 280 17.44 -5.67 -17.37
C LYS A 280 17.77 -5.49 -18.86
N ASP A 281 18.94 -4.96 -19.17
CA ASP A 281 19.32 -4.58 -20.54
C ASP A 281 19.74 -5.77 -21.41
N ASP A 282 20.44 -6.75 -20.84
CA ASP A 282 21.08 -7.85 -21.57
C ASP A 282 20.82 -9.22 -20.96
N TYR A 283 20.02 -9.28 -19.88
CA TYR A 283 19.63 -10.50 -19.18
C TYR A 283 20.79 -11.31 -18.59
N SER A 284 21.99 -10.72 -18.51
CA SER A 284 23.13 -11.35 -17.86
C SER A 284 22.85 -11.61 -16.38
N THR A 285 23.32 -12.76 -15.90
CA THR A 285 23.05 -13.25 -14.55
C THR A 285 24.31 -13.27 -13.69
N GLN A 286 24.13 -12.97 -12.41
CA GLN A 286 25.11 -13.19 -11.35
C GLN A 286 24.45 -13.95 -10.23
N VAL A 287 25.06 -15.04 -9.77
CA VAL A 287 24.51 -15.91 -8.72
C VAL A 287 25.43 -15.87 -7.52
N ASP A 288 24.82 -15.73 -6.33
CA ASP A 288 25.54 -15.74 -5.06
C ASP A 288 24.79 -16.58 -4.03
N GLN A 289 25.54 -17.10 -3.06
CA GLN A 289 24.98 -17.71 -1.85
C GLN A 289 25.37 -16.89 -0.63
N TRP A 290 24.39 -16.58 0.19
CA TRP A 290 24.53 -15.90 1.47
C TRP A 290 24.39 -16.91 2.60
N ASP A 291 25.18 -16.73 3.65
CA ASP A 291 25.01 -17.44 4.91
C ASP A 291 24.64 -16.44 6.00
N LEU A 292 23.38 -16.46 6.42
CA LEU A 292 22.89 -15.61 7.50
C LEU A 292 23.12 -16.22 8.90
N ASN A 293 24.03 -17.19 9.01
CA ASN A 293 24.38 -17.90 10.25
C ASN A 293 23.16 -18.54 10.90
N ASP A 294 22.74 -18.05 12.08
CA ASP A 294 21.60 -18.57 12.86
C ASP A 294 20.26 -17.92 12.52
N ILE A 295 20.23 -16.96 11.60
CA ILE A 295 18.99 -16.31 11.18
C ILE A 295 18.16 -17.28 10.34
N ARG A 296 16.91 -17.50 10.74
CA ARG A 296 15.94 -18.36 10.02
C ARG A 296 14.80 -17.50 9.50
N LEU A 297 14.76 -17.29 8.20
CA LEU A 297 13.68 -16.54 7.56
C LEU A 297 12.50 -17.45 7.24
N TYR A 298 11.29 -16.88 7.27
CA TYR A 298 10.12 -17.48 6.65
C TYR A 298 10.29 -17.50 5.13
N ASP A 299 9.44 -18.25 4.43
CA ASP A 299 9.50 -18.37 2.98
C ASP A 299 9.36 -16.97 2.34
N LEU A 300 10.34 -16.59 1.51
CA LEU A 300 10.42 -15.24 0.92
C LEU A 300 9.34 -15.03 -0.15
N GLY A 301 8.91 -16.12 -0.76
CA GLY A 301 7.85 -16.23 -1.75
C GLY A 301 7.76 -17.69 -2.21
N SER A 302 6.75 -18.01 -3.00
CA SER A 302 6.69 -19.31 -3.65
C SER A 302 5.84 -19.32 -4.91
N TYR A 303 6.01 -20.38 -5.70
CA TYR A 303 5.27 -20.69 -6.91
C TYR A 303 4.65 -22.10 -6.79
N PRO A 304 3.61 -22.44 -7.58
CA PRO A 304 3.10 -23.80 -7.64
C PRO A 304 4.04 -24.72 -8.43
N SER A 305 3.91 -26.03 -8.21
CA SER A 305 4.45 -27.03 -9.11
C SER A 305 3.89 -26.89 -10.53
N GLU A 306 4.61 -27.39 -11.53
CA GLU A 306 4.26 -27.24 -12.95
C GLU A 306 2.90 -27.89 -13.28
N ASP A 307 2.59 -29.01 -12.63
CA ASP A 307 1.37 -29.81 -12.78
C ASP A 307 0.16 -29.28 -11.99
N SER A 308 0.36 -28.32 -11.09
CA SER A 308 -0.70 -27.73 -10.28
C SER A 308 -1.88 -27.25 -11.12
N SER A 309 -3.10 -27.58 -10.69
CA SER A 309 -4.34 -27.07 -11.29
C SER A 309 -4.53 -25.56 -11.07
N SER A 310 -3.91 -25.01 -10.03
CA SER A 310 -3.97 -23.60 -9.67
C SER A 310 -2.66 -22.89 -10.01
N VAL A 311 -2.74 -21.82 -10.80
CA VAL A 311 -1.64 -20.88 -10.97
C VAL A 311 -1.74 -19.84 -9.88
N TYR A 312 -0.69 -19.68 -9.08
CA TYR A 312 -0.62 -18.67 -8.02
C TYR A 312 0.83 -18.25 -7.78
N ARG A 313 1.00 -17.24 -6.94
CA ARG A 313 2.29 -16.83 -6.40
C ARG A 313 2.06 -16.42 -4.96
N SER A 314 2.97 -16.79 -4.07
CA SER A 314 3.01 -16.28 -2.72
C SER A 314 4.10 -15.22 -2.55
N ILE A 315 3.80 -14.17 -1.79
CA ILE A 315 4.73 -13.07 -1.49
C ILE A 315 4.94 -13.02 0.03
N GLY A 316 6.08 -13.50 0.49
CA GLY A 316 6.47 -13.51 1.91
C GLY A 316 7.45 -12.40 2.30
N SER A 317 7.94 -11.63 1.33
CA SER A 317 8.95 -10.58 1.53
C SER A 317 8.81 -9.47 0.49
N VAL A 318 9.44 -8.32 0.74
CA VAL A 318 9.34 -7.11 -0.09
C VAL A 318 10.71 -6.48 -0.27
N ILE A 319 11.03 -6.03 -1.49
CA ILE A 319 12.17 -5.14 -1.72
C ILE A 319 11.70 -3.69 -1.65
N LYS A 320 12.36 -2.88 -0.83
CA LYS A 320 12.17 -1.43 -0.75
C LYS A 320 13.51 -0.75 -0.45
N ASP A 321 13.80 0.33 -1.19
CA ASP A 321 14.98 1.19 -1.00
C ASP A 321 16.33 0.43 -0.96
N GLY A 322 16.48 -0.61 -1.80
CA GLY A 322 17.71 -1.42 -1.86
C GLY A 322 17.83 -2.51 -0.79
N TYR A 323 16.78 -2.75 0.00
CA TYR A 323 16.75 -3.79 1.02
C TYR A 323 15.59 -4.76 0.81
N ILE A 324 15.81 -6.05 1.05
CA ILE A 324 14.75 -7.04 1.21
C ILE A 324 14.31 -7.10 2.69
N TYR A 325 13.00 -7.04 2.90
CA TYR A 325 12.36 -7.14 4.20
C TYR A 325 11.69 -8.51 4.31
N ALA A 326 12.07 -9.29 5.31
CA ALA A 326 11.59 -10.66 5.50
C ALA A 326 11.38 -10.97 6.99
N ILE A 327 10.28 -11.64 7.32
CA ILE A 327 10.04 -12.07 8.70
C ILE A 327 10.85 -13.33 9.03
N ASN A 328 11.25 -13.48 10.29
CA ASN A 328 11.85 -14.72 10.76
C ASN A 328 10.81 -15.83 11.01
N ARG A 329 11.27 -17.07 11.13
CA ARG A 329 10.43 -18.24 11.41
C ARG A 329 9.67 -18.13 12.74
N ASP A 330 10.25 -17.47 13.75
CA ASP A 330 9.55 -17.22 15.03
C ASP A 330 8.43 -16.18 14.91
N ARG A 331 8.37 -15.46 13.78
CA ARG A 331 7.39 -14.41 13.48
C ARG A 331 7.40 -13.25 14.47
N ASN A 332 8.54 -12.90 15.02
CA ASN A 332 8.69 -11.82 16.01
C ASN A 332 9.66 -10.72 15.56
N ARG A 333 10.38 -10.92 14.46
CA ARG A 333 11.35 -9.97 13.90
C ARG A 333 11.21 -9.86 12.40
N ILE A 334 11.34 -8.64 11.88
CA ILE A 334 11.50 -8.36 10.45
C ILE A 334 12.97 -8.03 10.20
N TYR A 335 13.64 -8.86 9.42
CA TYR A 335 15.00 -8.62 8.95
C TYR A 335 14.97 -7.70 7.74
N LYS A 336 15.89 -6.73 7.72
CA LYS A 336 16.17 -5.81 6.63
C LYS A 336 17.59 -6.11 6.14
N ILE A 337 17.70 -6.63 4.93
CA ILE A 337 18.97 -7.13 4.36
C ILE A 337 19.26 -6.37 3.07
N ASN A 338 20.43 -5.77 2.93
CA ASN A 338 20.79 -5.06 1.71
C ASN A 338 20.86 -6.05 0.55
N ILE A 339 20.12 -5.77 -0.54
CA ILE A 339 20.02 -6.72 -1.66
C ILE A 339 21.33 -6.90 -2.40
N ASN A 340 22.29 -5.97 -2.22
CA ASN A 340 23.61 -5.97 -2.83
C ASN A 340 24.75 -6.34 -1.86
N ASN A 341 24.50 -6.38 -0.55
CA ASN A 341 25.51 -6.69 0.46
C ASN A 341 24.90 -7.44 1.66
N PRO A 342 24.97 -8.78 1.73
CA PRO A 342 24.33 -9.55 2.81
C PRO A 342 24.92 -9.31 4.20
N VAL A 343 26.08 -8.65 4.31
CA VAL A 343 26.68 -8.25 5.60
C VAL A 343 25.96 -7.03 6.19
N ASP A 344 25.34 -6.20 5.36
CA ASP A 344 24.46 -5.10 5.79
C ASP A 344 23.07 -5.66 6.09
N ILE A 345 22.93 -6.20 7.30
CA ILE A 345 21.73 -6.81 7.84
C ILE A 345 21.39 -6.21 9.19
N SER A 346 20.14 -5.81 9.36
CA SER A 346 19.55 -5.41 10.65
C SER A 346 18.17 -6.03 10.82
N PHE A 347 17.54 -5.82 11.97
CA PHE A 347 16.17 -6.24 12.21
C PHE A 347 15.37 -5.22 13.01
N MET A 348 14.06 -5.31 12.89
CA MET A 348 13.08 -4.62 13.71
C MET A 348 12.35 -5.64 14.57
N GLU A 349 12.31 -5.41 15.88
CA GLU A 349 11.49 -6.20 16.80
C GLU A 349 10.02 -5.84 16.61
N LEU A 350 9.16 -6.84 16.43
CA LEU A 350 7.71 -6.60 16.37
C LEU A 350 7.13 -6.31 17.76
N GLY A 351 7.74 -6.84 18.83
CA GLY A 351 7.22 -6.77 20.19
C GLY A 351 6.03 -7.73 20.45
N PHE A 352 5.71 -8.58 19.48
CA PHE A 352 4.72 -9.66 19.58
C PHE A 352 5.05 -10.75 18.56
N LYS A 353 4.40 -11.91 18.69
CA LYS A 353 4.43 -12.96 17.66
C LYS A 353 3.32 -12.69 16.66
N SER A 354 3.68 -12.35 15.42
CA SER A 354 2.76 -12.13 14.32
C SER A 354 2.09 -13.44 13.92
N ASP A 355 0.80 -13.35 13.59
CA ASP A 355 0.06 -14.44 12.96
C ASP A 355 0.66 -14.76 11.58
N PHE A 356 1.20 -13.74 10.91
CA PHE A 356 1.83 -13.80 9.59
C PHE A 356 1.01 -14.64 8.61
N THR A 357 -0.22 -14.18 8.35
CA THR A 357 -1.16 -14.82 7.42
C THR A 357 -1.34 -13.97 6.16
N GLU A 358 -1.88 -14.60 5.12
CA GLU A 358 -2.32 -13.91 3.90
C GLU A 358 -3.70 -13.24 4.09
N GLY A 359 -4.02 -12.33 3.17
CA GLY A 359 -5.37 -11.85 2.95
C GLY A 359 -6.26 -12.80 2.18
N SER A 360 -7.57 -12.55 2.21
CA SER A 360 -8.56 -13.35 1.49
C SER A 360 -8.21 -13.52 0.00
N SER A 361 -7.84 -14.74 -0.38
CA SER A 361 -7.52 -15.15 -1.76
C SER A 361 -6.28 -14.45 -2.39
N THR A 362 -5.29 -14.03 -1.59
CA THR A 362 -4.15 -13.21 -2.08
C THR A 362 -2.79 -13.87 -2.12
N TYR A 363 -2.51 -14.82 -1.24
CA TYR A 363 -1.20 -15.40 -1.00
C TYR A 363 -0.10 -14.35 -0.73
N SER A 364 -0.49 -13.13 -0.34
CA SER A 364 0.41 -12.01 -0.08
C SER A 364 0.45 -11.75 1.42
N TYR A 365 1.59 -12.04 2.03
CA TYR A 365 1.84 -11.90 3.46
C TYR A 365 2.49 -10.56 3.80
N MET A 366 3.30 -10.03 2.88
CA MET A 366 3.92 -8.71 2.98
C MET A 366 3.84 -7.99 1.62
N TYR A 367 3.59 -6.69 1.64
CA TYR A 367 3.53 -5.88 0.42
C TYR A 367 3.86 -4.41 0.69
N GLN A 368 4.40 -3.72 -0.33
CA GLN A 368 4.58 -2.28 -0.29
C GLN A 368 3.26 -1.56 -0.56
N TRP A 369 2.94 -0.53 0.24
CA TRP A 369 1.78 0.34 0.02
C TRP A 369 2.16 1.80 0.28
N GLY A 370 2.36 2.55 -0.80
CA GLY A 370 2.98 3.87 -0.72
C GLY A 370 4.41 3.75 -0.15
N ASP A 371 4.70 4.53 0.89
CA ASP A 371 5.98 4.50 1.58
C ASP A 371 6.07 3.46 2.72
N HIS A 372 4.99 2.71 2.97
CA HIS A 372 4.92 1.72 4.04
C HIS A 372 5.11 0.28 3.53
N ILE A 373 5.52 -0.63 4.41
CA ILE A 373 5.41 -2.08 4.21
C ILE A 373 4.31 -2.60 5.13
N LEU A 374 3.33 -3.30 4.56
CA LEU A 374 2.18 -3.82 5.30
C LEU A 374 2.30 -5.34 5.38
N GLY A 375 2.09 -5.87 6.58
CA GLY A 375 1.78 -7.28 6.84
C GLY A 375 0.33 -7.47 7.23
N TYR A 376 -0.04 -8.67 7.66
CA TYR A 376 -1.38 -8.94 8.17
C TYR A 376 -1.68 -8.12 9.43
N ASP A 377 -0.82 -8.17 10.44
CA ASP A 377 -1.02 -7.61 11.78
C ASP A 377 0.04 -6.56 12.17
N PHE A 378 0.81 -6.08 11.19
CA PHE A 378 1.77 -4.99 11.37
C PHE A 378 1.84 -4.08 10.15
N THR A 379 2.30 -2.86 10.37
CA THR A 379 2.75 -1.92 9.34
C THR A 379 4.14 -1.40 9.74
N ILE A 380 5.03 -1.25 8.77
CA ILE A 380 6.41 -0.77 8.95
C ILE A 380 6.56 0.55 8.22
N THR A 381 7.07 1.55 8.92
CA THR A 381 7.44 2.86 8.36
C THR A 381 8.88 2.86 7.87
N LYS A 382 9.26 3.84 7.05
CA LYS A 382 10.60 3.98 6.47
C LYS A 382 11.72 4.10 7.50
N ASP A 383 11.44 4.72 8.65
CA ASP A 383 12.34 4.81 9.80
C ASP A 383 12.34 3.55 10.69
N GLY A 384 11.58 2.52 10.31
CA GLY A 384 11.58 1.21 10.97
C GLY A 384 10.64 1.10 12.18
N ARG A 385 9.73 2.05 12.39
CA ARG A 385 8.72 1.94 13.44
C ARG A 385 7.65 0.91 13.05
N ILE A 386 7.24 0.13 14.04
CA ILE A 386 6.20 -0.89 13.89
C ILE A 386 4.88 -0.36 14.44
N ILE A 387 3.86 -0.32 13.59
CA ILE A 387 2.47 -0.11 13.98
C ILE A 387 1.81 -1.48 14.08
N LYS A 388 1.43 -1.87 15.29
CA LYS A 388 0.70 -3.11 15.54
C LYS A 388 -0.76 -2.96 15.09
N ASN A 389 -1.25 -3.92 14.31
CA ASN A 389 -2.61 -3.97 13.79
C ASN A 389 -3.28 -5.25 14.30
N TYR A 390 -4.02 -5.16 15.40
CA TYR A 390 -4.61 -6.33 16.05
C TYR A 390 -5.85 -5.91 16.83
N GLY A 391 -6.90 -6.73 16.92
CA GLY A 391 -8.11 -6.41 17.69
C GLY A 391 -9.27 -7.36 17.42
N LYS A 392 -10.29 -7.34 18.29
CA LYS A 392 -11.48 -8.20 18.19
C LYS A 392 -12.23 -8.03 16.86
N ASP A 393 -12.25 -6.80 16.34
CA ASP A 393 -12.92 -6.42 15.08
C ASP A 393 -11.91 -6.20 13.94
N TYR A 394 -10.65 -6.62 14.14
CA TYR A 394 -9.62 -6.53 13.12
C TYR A 394 -9.95 -7.52 12.02
N SER A 395 -10.44 -7.03 10.89
CA SER A 395 -10.72 -7.86 9.72
C SER A 395 -9.46 -8.33 9.01
N GLY A 396 -8.29 -7.84 9.43
CA GLY A 396 -7.03 -8.15 8.77
C GLY A 396 -7.04 -7.73 7.32
N ALA A 397 -7.73 -6.64 6.97
CA ALA A 397 -7.89 -6.16 5.61
C ALA A 397 -6.53 -5.80 5.00
N SER A 398 -5.86 -6.83 4.51
CA SER A 398 -4.83 -6.79 3.49
C SER A 398 -5.52 -6.74 2.12
N PHE A 399 -4.75 -6.91 1.06
CA PHE A 399 -5.36 -7.15 -0.24
C PHE A 399 -6.38 -8.30 -0.19
N ARG A 400 -7.29 -8.24 -1.15
CA ARG A 400 -8.16 -9.33 -1.60
C ARG A 400 -7.88 -9.58 -3.07
N TYR A 401 -7.80 -10.85 -3.47
CA TYR A 401 -7.64 -11.27 -4.88
C TYR A 401 -6.38 -10.80 -5.63
N ILE A 402 -5.45 -10.05 -5.02
CA ILE A 402 -4.16 -9.68 -5.65
C ILE A 402 -3.06 -10.58 -5.11
N ARG A 403 -2.21 -11.08 -6.00
CA ARG A 403 -1.02 -11.94 -5.74
C ARG A 403 0.27 -11.39 -6.35
N THR A 404 0.22 -10.15 -6.83
CA THR A 404 1.33 -9.44 -7.47
C THR A 404 1.68 -8.17 -6.68
N PRO A 405 2.87 -7.58 -6.90
CA PRO A 405 3.07 -6.17 -6.61
C PRO A 405 1.99 -5.31 -7.27
N THR A 406 1.73 -4.12 -6.71
CA THR A 406 0.74 -3.21 -7.27
C THR A 406 1.38 -2.13 -8.13
N ILE A 407 0.67 -1.75 -9.18
CA ILE A 407 1.04 -0.66 -10.09
C ILE A 407 0.38 0.62 -9.62
N GLU A 408 1.16 1.69 -9.52
CA GLU A 408 0.71 3.01 -9.07
C GLU A 408 0.26 3.91 -10.22
N ILE A 409 -0.98 4.43 -10.13
CA ILE A 409 -1.56 5.38 -11.09
C ILE A 409 -2.30 6.45 -10.28
N GLY A 410 -1.58 7.52 -9.94
CA GLY A 410 -2.05 8.53 -8.99
C GLY A 410 -2.47 7.89 -7.64
N PRO A 411 -3.70 8.16 -7.14
CA PRO A 411 -4.20 7.59 -5.89
C PRO A 411 -4.64 6.13 -6.02
N PHE A 412 -4.66 5.58 -7.24
CA PHE A 412 -5.08 4.21 -7.50
C PHE A 412 -3.92 3.22 -7.50
N ARG A 413 -4.27 1.95 -7.28
CA ARG A 413 -3.36 0.81 -7.36
C ARG A 413 -4.03 -0.31 -8.14
N ILE A 414 -3.33 -0.86 -9.14
CA ILE A 414 -3.79 -2.04 -9.90
C ILE A 414 -2.97 -3.25 -9.48
N GLY A 415 -3.59 -4.41 -9.36
CA GLY A 415 -2.88 -5.68 -9.25
C GLY A 415 -3.69 -6.85 -9.79
N TYR A 416 -3.04 -8.01 -9.85
CA TYR A 416 -3.60 -9.20 -10.45
C TYR A 416 -3.60 -10.36 -9.48
N GLY A 417 -4.57 -11.26 -9.64
CA GLY A 417 -4.54 -12.56 -9.00
C GLY A 417 -5.23 -13.59 -9.85
N SER A 418 -5.29 -14.83 -9.39
CA SER A 418 -5.83 -15.93 -10.18
C SER A 418 -6.44 -16.99 -9.27
N ASN A 419 -7.40 -17.76 -9.77
CA ASN A 419 -7.89 -18.95 -9.09
C ASN A 419 -8.52 -19.90 -10.11
N SER A 420 -8.14 -21.18 -10.11
CA SER A 420 -8.77 -22.23 -10.92
C SER A 420 -9.07 -21.86 -12.39
N GLY A 421 -8.10 -21.29 -13.12
CA GLY A 421 -8.29 -20.89 -14.53
C GLY A 421 -8.87 -19.47 -14.74
N THR A 422 -9.36 -18.82 -13.68
CA THR A 422 -9.81 -17.42 -13.71
C THR A 422 -8.67 -16.46 -13.32
N LEU A 423 -8.48 -15.39 -14.09
CA LEU A 423 -7.60 -14.26 -13.79
C LEU A 423 -8.44 -13.08 -13.27
N TYR A 424 -8.01 -12.48 -12.16
CA TYR A 424 -8.57 -11.27 -11.57
C TYR A 424 -7.69 -10.06 -11.88
N LYS A 425 -8.33 -8.94 -12.19
CA LYS A 425 -7.70 -7.61 -12.24
C LYS A 425 -8.45 -6.73 -11.25
N CYS A 426 -7.73 -6.16 -10.29
CA CYS A 426 -8.32 -5.41 -9.19
C CYS A 426 -7.85 -3.95 -9.22
N LEU A 427 -8.79 -3.03 -8.98
CA LEU A 427 -8.54 -1.62 -8.77
C LEU A 427 -8.74 -1.28 -7.30
N TYR A 428 -7.70 -0.75 -6.68
CA TYR A 428 -7.73 -0.26 -5.30
C TYR A 428 -7.52 1.25 -5.25
N LEU A 429 -8.06 1.87 -4.21
CA LEU A 429 -7.77 3.24 -3.79
C LEU A 429 -6.84 3.23 -2.57
N HIS A 430 -5.77 4.01 -2.64
CA HIS A 430 -4.90 4.35 -1.51
C HIS A 430 -5.61 5.38 -0.64
N THR A 431 -6.34 4.96 0.38
CA THR A 431 -7.19 5.90 1.14
C THR A 431 -6.42 6.96 1.95
N PRO A 432 -5.22 6.70 2.51
CA PRO A 432 -4.46 7.69 3.27
C PRO A 432 -3.69 8.68 2.40
N TYR A 433 -4.32 9.20 1.33
CA TYR A 433 -3.71 10.24 0.52
C TYR A 433 -3.78 11.61 1.20
N LEU A 434 -2.88 12.52 0.80
CA LEU A 434 -2.95 13.94 1.12
C LEU A 434 -3.87 14.60 0.09
N GLY A 435 -5.13 14.87 0.44
CA GLY A 435 -6.09 15.57 -0.41
C GLY A 435 -5.92 17.09 -0.35
N THR A 436 -5.43 17.57 0.80
CA THR A 436 -4.91 18.92 0.99
C THR A 436 -3.60 18.85 1.76
N ILE A 437 -2.83 19.93 1.72
CA ILE A 437 -1.66 20.13 2.58
C ILE A 437 -1.81 21.51 3.23
N ASN A 438 -1.90 21.53 4.54
CA ASN A 438 -1.99 22.75 5.34
C ASN A 438 -0.86 22.72 6.38
N ASN A 439 0.22 23.44 6.10
CA ASN A 439 1.30 23.58 7.07
C ASN A 439 1.04 24.79 7.97
N LEU A 440 1.15 24.59 9.28
CA LEU A 440 0.94 25.67 10.23
C LEU A 440 2.08 26.68 10.17
N SER A 441 1.76 27.97 10.28
CA SER A 441 2.74 29.06 10.36
C SER A 441 3.77 28.86 11.48
N SER A 442 3.35 28.23 12.58
CA SER A 442 4.22 27.71 13.63
C SER A 442 3.68 26.40 14.20
N PRO A 443 4.55 25.48 14.65
CA PRO A 443 4.11 24.25 15.31
C PRO A 443 3.35 24.56 16.59
N ILE A 444 2.24 23.86 16.80
CA ILE A 444 1.45 23.94 18.04
C ILE A 444 1.71 22.72 18.91
N LEU A 445 1.54 22.87 20.23
CA LEU A 445 1.65 21.76 21.17
C LEU A 445 0.32 21.53 21.86
N LYS A 446 -0.28 20.35 21.63
CA LYS A 446 -1.46 19.90 22.36
C LYS A 446 -1.07 18.99 23.51
N THR A 447 -1.52 19.36 24.71
CA THR A 447 -1.28 18.67 25.98
C THR A 447 -2.58 18.18 26.60
N ALA A 448 -2.47 17.33 27.62
CA ALA A 448 -3.62 16.67 28.25
C ALA A 448 -4.52 17.58 29.10
N ASP A 449 -4.14 18.85 29.29
CA ASP A 449 -4.93 19.90 29.91
C ASP A 449 -5.75 20.72 28.90
N LYS A 450 -5.65 20.42 27.60
CA LYS A 450 -6.39 21.13 26.55
C LYS A 450 -7.29 20.20 25.76
N THR A 451 -8.50 20.66 25.43
CA THR A 451 -9.28 20.10 24.30
C THR A 451 -8.86 20.79 23.00
N MET A 452 -9.18 20.18 21.86
CA MET A 452 -8.94 20.78 20.56
C MET A 452 -10.15 20.64 19.66
N LYS A 453 -10.54 21.74 19.04
CA LYS A 453 -11.51 21.76 17.94
C LYS A 453 -10.79 22.18 16.67
N ILE A 454 -10.99 21.43 15.59
CA ILE A 454 -10.50 21.80 14.26
C ILE A 454 -11.72 22.08 13.38
N THR A 455 -11.82 23.31 12.89
CA THR A 455 -12.76 23.70 11.84
C THR A 455 -12.00 23.81 10.53
N TYR A 456 -12.44 23.10 9.50
CA TYR A 456 -11.82 23.15 8.17
C TYR A 456 -12.90 23.51 7.15
N THR A 457 -12.73 24.61 6.44
CA THR A 457 -13.63 25.01 5.35
C THR A 457 -12.94 24.78 4.02
N LEU A 458 -13.64 24.16 3.08
CA LEU A 458 -13.21 23.96 1.69
C LEU A 458 -14.28 24.57 0.78
N THR A 459 -13.92 25.59 0.01
CA THR A 459 -14.83 26.38 -0.83
C THR A 459 -14.33 26.47 -2.27
N GLU A 460 -15.25 26.63 -3.19
CA GLU A 460 -14.99 26.91 -4.59
C GLU A 460 -14.73 28.42 -4.75
N GLU A 461 -13.57 28.77 -5.32
CA GLU A 461 -13.33 30.12 -5.86
C GLU A 461 -14.10 30.27 -7.18
N GLU A 462 -14.81 31.39 -7.30
CA GLU A 462 -15.50 31.85 -8.51
C GLU A 462 -14.55 32.03 -9.71
#